data_AF-A0A969AU01-F1
#
_entry.id   AF-A0A969AU01-F1
#
_cell.length_a   1.000
_cell.length_b   1.000
_cell.length_c   1.000
_cell.angle_alpha   90.00
_cell.angle_beta   90.00
_cell.angle_gamma   90.00
#
_symmetry.space_group_name_H-M   'P 1'
#
loop_
_entity.id
_entity.type
_entity.pdbx_description
1 polymer ?
#
loop_
_entity_poly.entity_id
_entity_poly.type
_entity_poly.pdbx_seq_one_letter_code
_entity_poly.pdbx_strand_id
1 'polypeptide(L)'
;MADSTPTVNVKLTTHQHEDGPEWRVTRRLRVTKQGTYTSNYAMNSLPCTLTELHRNLSRLRIYPEGYNVVLQGDVTGIITMNPRQRREIIDELAGVADFDRKINQAKEKLETVKDQEERFRIVEQELVEQRDKLARDRIKAEKYKKLKQELQEKKTWEGVLVFRHLGEQIKGLNQTLTQEKISSLP
;
A
#
# COMPACT_ATOMS: atom_id res chain seq x y z
N MET A 1 52.39 -18.61 -7.69
CA MET A 1 52.67 -17.48 -6.79
C MET A 1 51.36 -17.12 -6.11
N ALA A 2 51.31 -17.25 -4.77
CA ALA A 2 50.08 -17.10 -4.01
C ALA A 2 49.53 -15.67 -4.17
N ASP A 3 48.26 -15.57 -4.58
CA ASP A 3 47.51 -14.33 -4.70
C ASP A 3 47.33 -13.74 -3.30
N SER A 4 48.27 -12.87 -2.89
CA SER A 4 48.31 -12.24 -1.59
C SER A 4 47.25 -11.15 -1.51
N THR A 5 45.99 -11.54 -1.38
CA THR A 5 44.91 -10.60 -1.09
C THR A 5 45.10 -10.03 0.31
N PRO A 6 45.29 -8.70 0.48
CA PRO A 6 45.46 -8.11 1.79
C PRO A 6 44.26 -8.45 2.69
N THR A 7 44.54 -9.09 3.83
CA THR A 7 43.53 -9.55 4.76
C THR A 7 43.77 -8.91 6.12
N VAL A 8 42.77 -8.21 6.63
CA VAL A 8 42.77 -7.66 7.98
C VAL A 8 41.89 -8.55 8.85
N ASN A 9 42.49 -9.16 9.87
CA ASN A 9 41.78 -9.95 10.86
C ASN A 9 41.70 -9.16 12.15
N VAL A 10 40.48 -8.95 12.65
CA VAL A 10 40.23 -8.30 13.94
C VAL A 10 39.63 -9.35 14.87
N LYS A 11 40.34 -9.64 15.95
CA LYS A 11 39.86 -10.52 17.02
C LYS A 11 39.26 -9.64 18.11
N LEU A 12 38.02 -9.93 18.50
CA LEU A 12 37.32 -9.20 19.56
C LEU A 12 37.13 -10.13 20.75
N THR A 13 37.77 -9.78 21.86
CA THR A 13 37.65 -10.49 23.14
C THR A 13 36.85 -9.60 24.08
N THR A 14 35.70 -10.09 24.54
CA THR A 14 34.83 -9.35 25.48
C THR A 14 35.21 -9.74 26.91
N HIS A 15 35.42 -8.74 27.78
CA HIS A 15 35.74 -8.96 29.20
C HIS A 15 34.61 -9.60 30.02
N GLN A 16 33.37 -9.60 29.51
CA GLN A 16 32.22 -10.19 30.23
C GLN A 16 32.23 -11.74 30.20
N HIS A 17 33.27 -12.34 29.64
CA HIS A 17 33.35 -13.76 29.40
C HIS A 17 34.83 -14.16 29.23
N GLU A 18 35.56 -14.33 30.33
CA GLU A 18 36.94 -14.87 30.28
C GLU A 18 36.97 -16.28 29.63
N ASP A 19 35.83 -17.00 29.64
CA ASP A 19 35.59 -18.28 28.95
C ASP A 19 34.45 -18.24 27.90
N GLY A 20 34.06 -17.07 27.39
CA GLY A 20 32.99 -17.01 26.37
C GLY A 20 33.48 -17.25 24.94
N PRO A 21 32.56 -17.53 24.02
CA PRO A 21 32.90 -17.81 22.63
C PRO A 21 33.63 -16.60 22.00
N GLU A 22 34.86 -16.83 21.57
CA GLU A 22 35.66 -15.82 20.87
C GLU A 22 34.92 -15.31 19.64
N TRP A 23 34.78 -13.99 19.50
CA TRP A 23 34.15 -13.39 18.33
C TRP A 23 35.21 -12.86 17.36
N ARG A 24 35.22 -13.38 16.14
CA ARG A 24 36.23 -13.04 15.12
C ARG A 24 35.59 -12.37 13.92
N VAL A 25 36.12 -11.20 13.55
CA VAL A 25 35.72 -10.48 12.35
C VAL A 25 36.91 -10.44 11.38
N THR A 26 36.69 -10.88 10.15
CA THR A 26 37.71 -10.86 9.11
C THR A 26 37.22 -10.01 7.93
N ARG A 27 38.04 -9.04 7.51
CA ARG A 27 37.85 -8.29 6.27
C ARG A 27 38.94 -8.69 5.28
N ARG A 28 38.54 -9.18 4.10
CA ARG A 28 39.44 -9.50 2.99
C ARG A 28 39.26 -8.49 1.88
N LEU A 29 40.34 -7.85 1.47
CA LEU A 29 40.37 -6.92 0.34
C LEU A 29 40.92 -7.64 -0.89
N ARG A 30 40.10 -7.73 -1.93
CA ARG A 30 40.52 -8.22 -3.25
C ARG A 30 40.68 -7.04 -4.18
N VAL A 31 41.88 -6.79 -4.66
CA VAL A 31 42.14 -5.75 -5.67
C VAL A 31 41.96 -6.40 -7.03
N THR A 32 41.04 -5.87 -7.84
CA THR A 32 40.81 -6.33 -9.20
C THR A 32 41.89 -5.76 -10.13
N LYS A 33 42.11 -6.42 -11.29
CA LYS A 33 43.11 -6.00 -12.29
C LYS A 33 42.87 -4.58 -12.84
N GLN A 34 41.69 -4.01 -12.63
CA GLN A 34 41.28 -2.66 -13.04
C GLN A 34 41.54 -1.59 -11.95
N GLY A 35 42.12 -1.96 -10.80
CA GLY A 35 42.38 -1.04 -9.69
C GLY A 35 41.22 -0.86 -8.71
N THR A 36 40.04 -1.42 -9.01
CA THR A 36 38.88 -1.42 -8.09
C THR A 36 39.07 -2.47 -6.99
N TYR A 37 38.75 -2.15 -5.75
CA TYR A 37 38.80 -3.09 -4.64
C TYR A 37 37.41 -3.66 -4.30
N THR A 38 37.36 -4.92 -3.91
CA THR A 38 36.17 -5.59 -3.37
C THR A 38 36.46 -6.04 -1.93
N SER A 39 35.60 -5.63 -1.00
CA SER A 39 35.69 -6.05 0.41
C SER A 39 34.76 -7.24 0.67
N ASN A 40 35.31 -8.33 1.20
CA ASN A 40 34.54 -9.48 1.68
C ASN A 40 34.63 -9.52 3.22
N TYR A 41 33.49 -9.74 3.87
CA TYR A 41 33.39 -9.79 5.33
C TYR A 41 33.06 -11.21 5.77
N ALA A 42 33.65 -11.63 6.88
CA ALA A 42 33.31 -12.89 7.53
C ALA A 42 33.25 -12.70 9.05
N MET A 43 32.27 -13.35 9.68
CA MET A 43 32.04 -13.38 11.12
C MET A 43 32.15 -14.83 11.59
N ASN A 44 33.04 -15.10 12.54
CA ASN A 44 33.33 -16.46 13.02
C ASN A 44 33.60 -17.46 11.87
N SER A 45 34.31 -17.01 10.85
CA SER A 45 34.62 -17.75 9.61
C SER A 45 33.45 -18.01 8.66
N LEU A 46 32.23 -17.51 8.95
CA LEU A 46 31.09 -17.54 8.03
C LEU A 46 31.03 -16.24 7.21
N PRO A 47 30.81 -16.30 5.88
CA PRO A 47 30.65 -15.11 5.06
C PRO A 47 29.39 -14.34 5.47
N CYS A 48 29.49 -13.02 5.58
CA CYS A 48 28.37 -12.16 5.95
C CYS A 48 28.35 -10.87 5.13
N THR A 49 27.19 -10.25 5.03
CA THR A 49 27.07 -8.91 4.44
C THR A 49 27.57 -7.83 5.40
N LEU A 50 27.94 -6.66 4.88
CA LEU A 50 28.32 -5.52 5.72
C LEU A 50 27.19 -5.10 6.67
N THR A 51 25.95 -5.13 6.19
CA THR A 51 24.76 -4.77 6.99
C THR A 51 24.57 -5.70 8.18
N GLU A 52 24.75 -7.01 7.99
CA GLU A 52 24.67 -7.99 9.07
C GLU A 52 25.83 -7.83 10.07
N LEU A 53 27.04 -7.54 9.57
CA LEU A 53 28.18 -7.26 10.42
C LEU A 53 27.92 -6.03 11.30
N HIS A 54 27.47 -4.92 10.70
CA HIS A 54 27.09 -3.70 11.42
C HIS A 54 26.00 -3.97 12.46
N ARG A 55 24.94 -4.70 12.09
CA ARG A 55 23.87 -5.05 13.03
C ARG A 55 24.37 -5.83 14.25
N ASN A 56 25.33 -6.74 14.08
CA ASN A 56 25.91 -7.48 15.20
C ASN A 56 26.86 -6.61 16.03
N LEU A 57 27.66 -5.74 15.40
CA LEU A 57 28.50 -4.77 16.10
C LEU A 57 27.66 -3.79 16.94
N SER A 58 26.53 -3.30 16.41
CA SER A 58 25.64 -2.40 17.15
C SER A 58 25.03 -3.05 18.39
N ARG A 59 24.83 -4.38 18.40
CA ARG A 59 24.40 -5.12 19.61
C ARG A 59 25.47 -5.09 20.70
N LEU A 60 26.74 -5.05 20.31
CA LEU A 60 27.88 -4.86 21.20
C LEU A 60 28.17 -3.38 21.49
N ARG A 61 27.26 -2.48 21.09
CA ARG A 61 27.40 -1.01 21.18
C ARG A 61 28.61 -0.45 20.42
N ILE A 62 29.06 -1.16 19.38
CA ILE A 62 30.08 -0.69 18.46
C ILE A 62 29.38 -0.17 17.20
N TYR A 63 29.59 1.10 16.88
CA TYR A 63 28.96 1.78 15.76
C TYR A 63 30.02 2.21 14.74
N PRO A 64 29.76 2.06 13.42
CA PRO A 64 30.73 2.46 12.38
C PRO A 64 31.08 3.95 12.44
N GLU A 65 30.08 4.79 12.71
CA GLU A 65 30.21 6.25 12.81
C GLU A 65 30.30 6.75 14.26
N GLY A 66 30.29 5.83 15.23
CA GLY A 66 30.34 6.20 16.64
C GLY A 66 31.77 6.44 17.13
N TYR A 67 31.89 7.06 18.30
CA TYR A 67 33.16 7.38 18.97
C TYR A 67 33.83 6.15 19.61
N ASN A 68 33.91 5.05 18.86
CA ASN A 68 34.49 3.77 19.30
C ASN A 68 36.02 3.71 19.09
N VAL A 69 36.56 4.64 18.28
CA VAL A 69 37.98 4.78 17.99
C VAL A 69 38.38 6.21 18.33
N VAL A 70 39.50 6.35 19.04
CA VAL A 70 40.09 7.65 19.36
C VAL A 70 41.42 7.75 18.64
N LEU A 71 41.50 8.65 17.67
CA LEU A 71 42.71 8.98 16.94
C LEU A 71 43.52 10.05 17.70
N GLN A 72 44.81 10.13 17.37
CA GLN A 72 45.69 11.12 17.95
C GLN A 72 45.23 12.53 17.52
N GLY A 73 44.81 13.35 18.49
CA GLY A 73 44.29 14.70 18.26
C GLY A 73 42.78 14.85 18.47
N ASP A 74 42.04 13.74 18.58
CA ASP A 74 40.57 13.76 18.74
C ASP A 74 40.12 14.44 20.04
N VAL A 75 40.91 14.31 21.11
CA VAL A 75 40.63 14.96 22.40
C VAL A 75 40.59 16.49 22.25
N THR A 76 41.54 17.06 21.50
CA THR A 76 41.57 18.50 21.22
C THR A 76 40.39 18.91 20.35
N GLY A 77 40.01 18.08 19.38
CA GLY A 77 38.82 18.28 18.53
C GLY A 77 37.53 18.34 19.34
N ILE A 78 37.32 17.42 20.29
CA ILE A 78 36.12 17.41 21.15
C ILE A 78 36.03 18.69 22.01
N ILE A 79 37.18 19.21 22.46
CA ILE A 79 37.25 20.44 23.27
C ILE A 79 36.91 21.69 22.43
N THR A 80 37.29 21.72 21.16
CA THR A 80 37.05 22.86 20.27
C THR A 80 35.70 22.84 19.53
N MET A 81 35.00 21.70 19.53
CA MET A 81 33.68 21.54 18.92
C MET A 81 32.59 22.44 19.53
N ASN A 82 31.60 22.78 18.70
CA ASN A 82 30.41 23.52 19.13
C ASN A 82 29.60 22.70 20.15
N PRO A 83 29.06 23.31 21.23
CA PRO A 83 28.18 22.66 22.20
C PRO A 83 27.10 21.74 21.60
N ARG A 84 26.51 22.09 20.44
CA ARG A 84 25.50 21.25 19.79
C ARG A 84 26.06 19.91 19.29
N GLN A 85 27.22 19.95 18.63
CA GLN A 85 27.90 18.75 18.16
C GLN A 85 28.33 17.90 19.35
N ARG A 86 28.93 18.50 20.38
CA ARG A 86 29.31 17.79 21.61
C ARG A 86 28.11 17.10 22.28
N ARG A 87 26.94 17.75 22.30
CA ARG A 87 25.71 17.17 22.84
C ARG A 87 25.27 15.94 22.03
N GLU A 88 25.32 16.01 20.70
CA GLU A 88 24.98 14.87 19.83
C GLU A 88 25.84 13.63 20.14
N ILE A 89 27.14 13.82 20.36
CA ILE A 89 28.06 12.76 20.80
C ILE A 89 27.60 12.12 22.11
N ILE A 90 27.27 12.96 23.10
CA ILE A 90 26.86 12.52 24.42
C ILE A 90 25.51 11.78 24.35
N ASP A 91 24.56 12.27 23.55
CA ASP A 91 23.24 11.68 23.40
C ASP A 91 23.30 10.32 22.68
N GLU A 92 24.23 10.15 21.72
CA GLU A 92 24.53 8.86 21.10
C GLU A 92 25.17 7.88 22.08
N LEU A 93 26.15 8.32 22.89
CA LEU A 93 26.79 7.48 23.92
C LEU A 93 25.82 7.09 25.04
N ALA A 94 24.90 8.00 25.41
CA ALA A 94 23.85 7.75 26.39
C ALA A 94 22.74 6.85 25.84
N GLY A 95 22.70 6.60 24.53
CA GLY A 95 21.67 5.80 23.86
C GLY A 95 20.31 6.50 23.76
N VAL A 96 20.24 7.78 24.11
CA VAL A 96 19.01 8.59 24.02
C VAL A 96 18.68 8.89 22.56
N ALA A 97 19.69 9.08 21.72
CA ALA A 97 19.52 9.35 20.29
C ALA A 97 18.70 8.28 19.55
N ASP A 98 18.81 7.00 19.94
CA ASP A 98 18.02 5.92 19.34
C ASP A 98 16.53 6.02 19.70
N PHE A 99 16.20 6.50 20.89
CA PHE A 99 14.81 6.77 21.28
C PHE A 99 14.26 7.98 20.53
N ASP A 100 15.04 9.06 20.40
CA ASP A 100 14.63 10.24 19.64
C ASP A 100 14.38 9.93 18.16
N ARG A 101 15.25 9.11 17.54
CA ARG A 101 15.05 8.60 16.18
C ARG A 101 13.74 7.82 16.06
N LYS A 102 13.45 6.92 17.01
CA LYS A 102 12.18 6.15 17.02
C LYS A 102 10.97 7.05 17.21
N ILE A 103 11.05 8.06 18.08
CA ILE A 103 9.97 9.03 18.30
C ILE A 103 9.69 9.80 17.02
N ASN A 104 10.72 10.30 16.33
CA ASN A 104 10.56 11.03 15.08
C ASN A 104 9.95 10.16 13.97
N GLN A 105 10.44 8.92 13.82
CA GLN A 105 9.85 7.96 12.86
C GLN A 105 8.39 7.64 13.18
N ALA A 106 8.04 7.52 14.47
CA ALA A 106 6.66 7.28 14.88
C ALA A 106 5.76 8.49 14.60
N LYS A 107 6.25 9.71 14.81
CA LYS A 107 5.55 10.96 14.46
C LYS A 107 5.30 11.08 12.97
N GLU A 108 6.31 10.84 12.14
CA GLU A 108 6.20 10.89 10.68
C GLU A 108 5.19 9.85 10.15
N LYS A 109 5.22 8.63 10.70
CA LYS A 109 4.22 7.60 10.39
C LYS A 109 2.82 8.01 10.81
N LEU A 110 2.66 8.60 12.00
CA LEU A 110 1.37 9.08 12.49
C LEU A 110 0.79 10.16 11.57
N GLU A 111 1.62 11.09 11.12
CA GLU A 111 1.22 12.14 10.17
C GLU A 111 0.78 11.54 8.83
N THR A 112 1.56 10.60 8.29
CA THR A 112 1.18 9.87 7.06
C THR A 112 -0.17 9.16 7.19
N VAL A 113 -0.43 8.51 8.33
CA VAL A 113 -1.70 7.81 8.58
C VAL A 113 -2.86 8.78 8.67
N LYS A 114 -2.67 9.94 9.32
CA LYS A 114 -3.71 10.99 9.40
C LYS A 114 -4.08 11.53 8.02
N ASP A 115 -3.09 11.79 7.17
CA ASP A 115 -3.33 12.24 5.79
C ASP A 115 -4.10 11.19 4.98
N GLN A 116 -3.80 9.90 5.19
CA GLN A 116 -4.53 8.81 4.57
C GLN A 116 -5.96 8.70 5.08
N GLU A 117 -6.17 8.86 6.39
CA GLU A 117 -7.49 8.85 7.02
C GLU A 117 -8.39 9.96 6.43
N GLU A 118 -7.86 11.18 6.30
CA GLU A 118 -8.59 12.29 5.69
C GLU A 118 -9.01 11.98 4.25
N ARG A 119 -8.11 11.40 3.45
CA ARG A 119 -8.44 10.98 2.08
C ARG A 119 -9.53 9.91 2.05
N PHE A 120 -9.46 8.90 2.93
CA PHE A 120 -10.49 7.88 3.00
C PHE A 120 -11.84 8.45 3.39
N ARG A 121 -11.87 9.47 4.25
CA ARG A 121 -13.11 10.16 4.62
C ARG A 121 -13.77 10.87 3.44
N ILE A 122 -12.98 11.48 2.55
CA ILE A 122 -13.48 12.10 1.31
C ILE A 122 -14.09 11.02 0.40
N VAL A 123 -13.38 9.91 0.19
CA VAL A 123 -13.88 8.80 -0.64
C VAL A 123 -15.16 8.19 -0.04
N GLU A 124 -15.23 8.05 1.28
CA GLU A 124 -16.42 7.56 1.97
C GLU A 124 -17.64 8.47 1.70
N GLN A 125 -17.46 9.79 1.79
CA GLN A 125 -18.53 10.75 1.49
C GLN A 125 -19.00 10.63 0.03
N GLU A 126 -18.07 10.55 -0.92
CA GLU A 126 -18.41 10.36 -2.33
C GLU A 126 -19.19 9.05 -2.57
N LEU A 127 -18.78 7.95 -1.93
CA LEU A 127 -19.48 6.66 -2.03
C LEU A 127 -20.89 6.73 -1.45
N VAL A 128 -21.09 7.44 -0.34
CA VAL A 128 -22.42 7.66 0.25
C VAL A 128 -23.32 8.44 -0.71
N GLU A 129 -22.80 9.51 -1.31
CA GLU A 129 -23.56 10.30 -2.30
C GLU A 129 -23.93 9.47 -3.53
N GLN A 130 -22.99 8.67 -4.04
CA GLN A 130 -23.24 7.77 -5.17
C GLN A 130 -24.29 6.72 -4.84
N ARG A 131 -24.21 6.10 -3.65
CA ARG A 131 -25.22 5.16 -3.14
C ARG A 131 -26.61 5.80 -3.12
N ASP A 132 -26.73 7.01 -2.60
CA ASP A 132 -28.02 7.69 -2.47
C ASP A 132 -28.60 8.13 -3.82
N LYS A 133 -27.72 8.46 -4.79
CA LYS A 133 -28.13 8.66 -6.19
C LYS A 133 -28.66 7.37 -6.82
N LEU A 134 -27.92 6.26 -6.68
CA LEU A 134 -28.32 4.94 -7.17
C LEU A 134 -29.64 4.46 -6.56
N ALA A 135 -29.86 4.71 -5.26
CA ALA A 135 -31.12 4.39 -4.60
C ALA A 135 -32.30 5.15 -5.22
N ARG A 136 -32.13 6.45 -5.50
CA ARG A 136 -33.15 7.26 -6.18
C ARG A 136 -33.42 6.79 -7.61
N ASP A 137 -32.37 6.45 -8.35
CA ASP A 137 -32.49 5.97 -9.72
C ASP A 137 -33.17 4.60 -9.78
N ARG A 138 -32.89 3.71 -8.81
CA ARG A 138 -33.62 2.44 -8.64
C ARG A 138 -35.11 2.67 -8.45
N ILE A 139 -35.53 3.58 -7.55
CA ILE A 139 -36.95 3.88 -7.31
C ILE A 139 -37.62 4.38 -8.59
N LYS A 140 -36.95 5.25 -9.36
CA LYS A 140 -37.47 5.73 -10.66
C LYS A 140 -37.60 4.58 -11.66
N ALA A 141 -36.61 3.71 -11.76
CA ALA A 141 -36.64 2.56 -12.66
C ALA A 141 -37.76 1.57 -12.31
N GLU A 142 -37.97 1.30 -11.00
CA GLU A 142 -39.08 0.46 -10.53
C GLU A 142 -40.44 1.07 -10.87
N LYS A 143 -40.63 2.38 -10.66
CA LYS A 143 -41.85 3.10 -11.08
C LYS A 143 -42.07 3.02 -12.59
N TYR A 144 -41.03 3.27 -13.38
CA TYR A 144 -41.10 3.17 -14.83
C TYR A 144 -41.49 1.76 -15.29
N LYS A 145 -40.93 0.72 -14.67
CA LYS A 145 -41.28 -0.68 -14.98
C LYS A 145 -42.76 -0.97 -14.74
N LYS A 146 -43.33 -0.50 -13.62
CA LYS A 146 -44.76 -0.63 -13.31
C LYS A 146 -45.64 0.09 -14.32
N LEU A 147 -45.35 1.37 -14.59
CA LEU A 147 -46.05 2.18 -15.59
C LEU A 147 -46.00 1.55 -16.99
N LYS A 148 -44.85 0.97 -17.37
CA LYS A 148 -44.69 0.28 -18.65
C LYS A 148 -45.55 -0.99 -18.73
N GLN A 149 -45.68 -1.74 -17.64
CA GLN A 149 -46.57 -2.90 -17.57
C GLN A 149 -48.04 -2.49 -17.69
N GLU A 150 -48.48 -1.50 -16.91
CA GLU A 150 -49.85 -0.96 -16.99
C GLU A 150 -50.19 -0.43 -18.39
N LEU A 151 -49.25 0.26 -19.03
CA LEU A 151 -49.42 0.75 -20.40
C LEU A 151 -49.59 -0.43 -21.39
N GLN A 152 -48.79 -1.49 -21.24
CA GLN A 152 -48.88 -2.66 -22.10
C GLN A 152 -50.22 -3.38 -21.92
N GLU A 153 -50.68 -3.55 -20.67
CA GLU A 153 -51.99 -4.12 -20.37
C GLU A 153 -53.11 -3.29 -21.02
N LYS A 154 -53.12 -1.97 -20.81
CA LYS A 154 -54.13 -1.09 -21.42
C LYS A 154 -54.14 -1.17 -22.94
N LYS A 155 -52.97 -1.23 -23.59
CA LYS A 155 -52.87 -1.43 -25.04
C LYS A 155 -53.45 -2.77 -25.50
N THR A 156 -53.24 -3.85 -24.74
CA THR A 156 -53.86 -5.14 -25.07
C THR A 156 -55.39 -5.08 -24.95
N TRP A 157 -55.92 -4.42 -23.90
CA TRP A 157 -57.35 -4.21 -23.74
C TRP A 157 -57.96 -3.37 -24.86
N GLU A 158 -57.29 -2.29 -25.26
CA GLU A 158 -57.68 -1.46 -26.40
C GLU A 158 -57.76 -2.31 -27.68
N GLY A 159 -56.75 -3.14 -27.95
CA GLY A 159 -56.76 -4.07 -29.09
C GLY A 159 -57.94 -5.05 -29.07
N VAL A 160 -58.29 -5.61 -27.90
CA VAL A 160 -59.45 -6.51 -27.75
C VAL A 160 -60.76 -5.76 -28.00
N LEU A 161 -60.90 -4.53 -27.50
CA LEU A 161 -62.09 -3.71 -27.73
C LEU A 161 -62.27 -3.36 -29.20
N VAL A 162 -61.18 -2.96 -29.88
CA VAL A 162 -61.20 -2.67 -31.32
C VAL A 162 -61.58 -3.92 -32.12
N PHE A 163 -61.00 -5.09 -31.78
CA PHE A 163 -61.35 -6.35 -32.43
C PHE A 163 -62.84 -6.70 -32.26
N ARG A 164 -63.38 -6.54 -31.04
CA ARG A 164 -64.81 -6.76 -30.78
C ARG A 164 -65.68 -5.81 -31.60
N HIS A 165 -65.33 -4.53 -31.62
CA HIS A 165 -66.07 -3.50 -32.37
C HIS A 165 -66.10 -3.80 -33.88
N LEU A 166 -64.94 -4.15 -34.46
CA LEU A 166 -64.86 -4.56 -35.86
C LEU A 166 -65.68 -5.83 -36.13
N GLY A 167 -65.68 -6.80 -35.20
CA GLY A 167 -66.51 -8.00 -35.30
C GLY A 167 -68.01 -7.71 -35.29
N GLU A 168 -68.47 -6.76 -34.48
CA GLU A 168 -69.86 -6.29 -34.47
C GLU A 168 -70.23 -5.58 -35.78
N GLN A 169 -69.35 -4.72 -36.31
CA GLN A 169 -69.55 -4.07 -37.61
C GLN A 169 -69.67 -5.07 -38.75
N ILE A 170 -68.81 -6.11 -38.79
CA ILE A 170 -68.88 -7.17 -39.79
C ILE A 170 -70.19 -7.96 -39.67
N LYS A 171 -70.64 -8.28 -38.45
CA LYS A 171 -71.94 -8.94 -38.24
C LYS A 171 -73.10 -8.08 -38.72
N GLY A 172 -73.09 -6.78 -38.42
CA GLY A 172 -74.11 -5.84 -38.88
C GLY A 172 -74.17 -5.75 -40.40
N LEU A 173 -73.01 -5.58 -41.05
CA LEU A 173 -72.92 -5.55 -42.52
C LEU A 173 -73.43 -6.84 -43.17
N ASN A 174 -73.07 -7.99 -42.60
CA ASN A 174 -73.57 -9.27 -43.08
C ASN A 174 -75.10 -9.39 -42.95
N GLN A 175 -75.69 -8.91 -41.85
CA GLN A 175 -77.16 -8.91 -41.68
C GLN A 175 -77.86 -8.04 -42.73
N THR A 176 -77.34 -6.84 -43.02
CA THR A 176 -77.87 -5.97 -44.08
C THR A 176 -77.75 -6.61 -45.47
N LEU A 177 -76.60 -7.24 -45.79
CA LEU A 177 -76.41 -7.99 -47.02
C LEU A 177 -77.37 -9.18 -47.15
N THR A 178 -77.71 -9.83 -46.04
CA THR A 178 -78.64 -10.95 -46.03
C THR A 178 -80.09 -10.47 -46.21
N GLN A 179 -80.46 -9.34 -45.59
CA GLN A 179 -81.77 -8.70 -45.80
C GLN A 179 -81.95 -8.17 -47.22
N GLU A 180 -80.93 -7.57 -47.83
CA GLU A 180 -80.98 -7.16 -49.24
C GLU A 180 -81.15 -8.35 -50.18
N LYS A 181 -80.47 -9.48 -49.91
CA LYS A 181 -80.67 -10.73 -50.67
C LYS A 181 -82.07 -11.32 -50.54
N ILE A 182 -82.70 -11.18 -49.36
CA ILE A 182 -84.07 -11.66 -49.11
C ILE A 182 -85.10 -10.72 -49.75
N SER A 183 -84.84 -9.42 -49.81
CA SER A 183 -85.69 -8.42 -50.49
C SER A 183 -85.57 -8.46 -52.03
N SER A 184 -84.53 -9.10 -52.58
CA SER A 184 -84.28 -9.22 -54.02
C SER A 184 -84.69 -10.59 -54.60
N LEU A 185 -85.39 -11.44 -53.84
CA LEU A 185 -86.00 -12.66 -54.35
C LEU A 185 -87.46 -12.36 -54.76
N PRO A 186 -87.88 -12.75 -55.98
CA PRO A 186 -89.24 -12.49 -56.50
C PRO A 186 -90.33 -13.25 -55.76
#